data_AF-W2H8C9-F1
#
_entry.id   AF-W2H8C9-F1
#
_cell.length_a   1.000
_cell.length_b   1.000
_cell.length_c   1.000
_cell.angle_alpha   90.00
_cell.angle_beta   90.00
_cell.angle_gamma   90.00
#
_symmetry.space_group_name_H-M   'P 1'
#
loop_
_entity.id
_entity.type
_entity.pdbx_description
1 polymer ?
#
loop_
_entity_poly.entity_id
_entity_poly.type
_entity_poly.pdbx_seq_one_letter_code
_entity_poly.pdbx_strand_id
1 'polypeptide(L)'
;MSVHCCKLFFVIAALLIYASVASTAKNLKPHAAFDNSFRMPDTNLPASRRLRTIADVNYGQEDRAIFGITGTKIKDFGAKKLQKLTEGVQTKAQQRKVDRWIAERKTEDWVFKLQQLDEEGTNILKSPKLSTWMDFVIKRGKDPYDFLLFKLRRRYDNDELAKMLVLSKNDASSRAIAEKLETLQLEKWMKDEKSIIDVFRFLKLNEEGLTLLKSPVLSTWVSYVEKLKKDPYELLFLAIKSTGFDEAKLAKMIGSAKDDTNTAFIAKKMEELQLEKWVTAEKSGDDVFKNIGLDKEGDKLFESPVWSTWVAYLNKQRGNSHEEMFSVLRNRLGDVGLTNAFARAKGDDSKLTKDIAAKLEMDIWRMNGHTSDDLFKMLKLNEKGDKVLESPTFSTWAAYVLKLESYRKTPDEFATIRQLERHYDDATLARMLANSKRRADTASTKGYIADLQELQFKKWVVERTSPNVFALLVRKKFLTSDRVKRDFRDFLKRNADKFESS
;
A
#
# COMPACT_ATOMS: atom_id res chain seq x y z
N MET A 1 58.37 29.07 0.61
CA MET A 1 58.03 27.68 1.01
C MET A 1 58.44 27.48 2.46
N SER A 2 57.51 27.58 3.42
CA SER A 2 57.59 27.02 4.78
C SER A 2 56.42 27.62 5.59
N VAL A 3 55.95 26.93 6.63
CA VAL A 3 54.79 27.22 7.48
C VAL A 3 53.41 26.90 6.89
N HIS A 4 53.08 27.34 5.67
CA HIS A 4 51.74 27.02 5.08
C HIS A 4 51.59 25.57 4.62
N CYS A 5 52.68 24.94 4.16
CA CYS A 5 52.66 23.53 3.74
C CYS A 5 52.56 22.58 4.95
N CYS A 6 53.19 22.92 6.08
CA CYS A 6 53.10 22.13 7.32
C CYS A 6 51.70 22.14 7.93
N LYS A 7 51.00 23.29 7.92
CA LYS A 7 49.60 23.36 8.42
C LYS A 7 48.63 22.54 7.56
N LEU A 8 48.86 22.45 6.25
CA LEU A 8 48.05 21.63 5.35
C LEU A 8 48.30 20.13 5.57
N PHE A 9 49.55 19.73 5.80
CA PHE A 9 49.92 18.33 6.07
C PHE A 9 49.34 17.81 7.39
N PHE A 10 49.34 18.63 8.46
CA PHE A 10 48.73 18.26 9.74
C PHE A 10 47.21 18.11 9.66
N VAL A 11 46.53 18.90 8.82
CA VAL A 11 45.06 18.79 8.62
C VAL A 11 44.71 17.53 7.81
N ILE A 12 45.52 17.18 6.80
CA ILE A 12 45.33 15.96 5.99
C ILE A 12 45.60 14.70 6.83
N ALA A 13 46.65 14.71 7.67
CA ALA A 13 46.95 13.60 8.57
C ALA A 13 45.86 13.38 9.64
N ALA A 14 45.26 14.45 10.16
CA ALA A 14 44.13 14.36 11.10
C ALA A 14 42.85 13.82 10.45
N LEU A 15 42.62 14.12 9.15
CA LEU A 15 41.47 13.63 8.39
C LEU A 15 41.56 12.13 8.05
N LEU A 16 42.76 11.60 7.81
CA LEU A 16 42.97 10.17 7.52
C LEU A 16 42.75 9.29 8.75
N ILE A 17 43.06 9.79 9.95
CA ILE A 17 42.82 9.05 11.21
C ILE A 17 41.33 8.98 11.52
N TYR A 18 40.56 10.05 11.26
CA TYR A 18 39.12 10.12 11.56
C TYR A 18 38.26 9.24 10.62
N ALA A 19 38.70 9.04 9.37
CA ALA A 19 38.00 8.19 8.40
C ALA A 19 38.06 6.70 8.75
N SER A 20 39.13 6.24 9.43
CA SER A 20 39.29 4.83 9.81
C SER A 20 38.33 4.38 10.92
N VAL A 21 37.96 5.28 11.84
CA VAL A 21 37.11 4.98 13.01
C VAL A 21 35.61 4.99 12.68
N ALA A 22 35.20 5.68 11.62
CA ALA A 22 33.80 5.76 11.20
C ALA A 22 33.31 4.51 10.43
N SER A 23 34.23 3.72 9.85
CA SER A 23 33.90 2.53 9.06
C SER A 23 33.41 1.35 9.93
N THR A 24 33.87 1.26 11.19
CA THR A 24 33.56 0.14 12.10
C THR A 24 32.17 0.19 12.74
N ALA A 25 31.44 1.31 12.63
CA ALA A 25 30.15 1.49 13.32
C ALA A 25 28.90 1.14 12.48
N LYS A 26 29.04 0.78 11.19
CA LYS A 26 27.90 0.59 10.27
C LYS A 26 27.31 -0.82 10.20
N ASN A 27 27.87 -1.81 10.90
CA ASN A 27 27.40 -3.20 10.83
C ASN A 27 26.66 -3.62 12.11
N LEU A 28 25.39 -3.21 12.26
CA LEU A 28 24.39 -3.89 13.10
C LEU A 28 22.97 -3.45 12.70
N LYS A 29 22.17 -4.38 12.16
CA LYS A 29 20.72 -4.23 11.93
C LYS A 29 19.95 -5.20 12.84
N PRO A 30 18.84 -4.80 13.48
CA PRO A 30 17.86 -5.74 14.03
C PRO A 30 16.65 -5.94 13.10
N HIS A 31 16.11 -7.16 13.17
CA HIS A 31 15.02 -7.73 12.39
C HIS A 31 13.63 -7.10 12.66
N ALA A 32 12.78 -7.16 11.63
CA ALA A 32 11.36 -6.78 11.64
C ALA A 32 10.45 -7.89 12.21
N ALA A 33 9.44 -7.52 13.00
CA ALA A 33 8.36 -8.37 13.45
C ALA A 33 7.08 -8.08 12.64
N PHE A 34 6.41 -9.15 12.19
CA PHE A 34 5.12 -9.16 11.51
C PHE A 34 3.98 -8.89 12.50
N ASP A 35 3.01 -8.06 12.10
CA ASP A 35 1.72 -7.93 12.79
C ASP A 35 0.58 -7.93 11.77
N ASN A 36 -0.41 -8.81 12.00
CA ASN A 36 -1.59 -9.02 11.15
C ASN A 36 -2.82 -9.00 12.08
N SER A 37 -3.49 -7.87 12.20
CA SER A 37 -4.77 -7.76 12.91
C SER A 37 -5.88 -7.33 11.96
N PHE A 38 -6.85 -8.21 11.73
CA PHE A 38 -8.14 -7.90 11.10
C PHE A 38 -9.07 -7.32 12.18
N ARG A 39 -9.64 -6.14 11.93
CA ARG A 39 -10.48 -5.38 12.87
C ARG A 39 -11.85 -5.17 12.21
N MET A 40 -12.93 -5.58 12.86
CA MET A 40 -14.29 -5.19 12.44
C MET A 40 -14.58 -3.74 12.89
N PRO A 41 -15.46 -3.00 12.18
CA PRO A 41 -15.55 -1.55 12.27
C PRO A 41 -16.47 -1.11 13.42
N ASP A 42 -16.03 -0.10 14.19
CA ASP A 42 -16.86 0.59 15.16
C ASP A 42 -17.01 2.07 14.77
N THR A 43 -18.26 2.51 14.71
CA THR A 43 -18.70 3.87 14.40
C THR A 43 -18.70 4.77 15.66
N ASN A 44 -18.06 5.94 15.53
CA ASN A 44 -18.32 7.24 16.18
C ASN A 44 -18.39 7.43 17.72
N LEU A 45 -17.39 8.21 18.20
CA LEU A 45 -17.42 9.32 19.19
C LEU A 45 -17.60 9.01 20.71
N PRO A 46 -17.25 9.95 21.63
CA PRO A 46 -16.18 10.97 21.63
C PRO A 46 -15.28 10.92 22.90
N ALA A 47 -14.21 11.72 22.85
CA ALA A 47 -13.16 11.84 23.88
C ALA A 47 -13.63 12.46 25.21
N SER A 48 -13.06 12.00 26.33
CA SER A 48 -12.90 12.80 27.56
C SER A 48 -11.88 12.22 28.55
N ARG A 49 -10.90 13.07 28.88
CA ARG A 49 -10.23 13.31 30.18
C ARG A 49 -10.00 12.15 31.17
N ARG A 50 -8.75 12.02 31.60
CA ARG A 50 -8.40 11.48 32.93
C ARG A 50 -7.56 12.46 33.76
N LEU A 51 -7.86 12.41 35.05
CA LEU A 51 -7.57 13.33 36.14
C LEU A 51 -6.11 13.32 36.62
N ARG A 52 -5.74 14.47 37.18
CA ARG A 52 -4.59 14.72 38.08
C ARG A 52 -4.78 13.98 39.41
N THR A 53 -3.66 13.59 40.01
CA THR A 53 -3.51 13.50 41.47
C THR A 53 -2.44 14.49 41.93
N ILE A 54 -2.80 15.20 43.01
CA ILE A 54 -2.11 16.33 43.64
C ILE A 54 -1.15 15.81 44.72
N ALA A 55 0.01 16.46 44.87
CA ALA A 55 0.68 16.67 46.15
C ALA A 55 1.43 18.01 46.06
N ASP A 56 1.48 18.72 47.16
CA ASP A 56 1.48 20.18 47.24
C ASP A 56 2.80 20.77 47.78
N VAL A 57 3.02 22.06 47.45
CA VAL A 57 3.79 23.11 48.17
C VAL A 57 5.35 23.15 48.11
N ASN A 58 5.85 23.99 47.18
CA ASN A 58 6.57 25.29 47.36
C ASN A 58 7.79 25.45 48.33
N TYR A 59 8.98 25.84 47.81
CA TYR A 59 9.61 27.19 47.93
C TYR A 59 11.09 27.21 47.44
N GLY A 60 11.44 28.22 46.61
CA GLY A 60 12.61 29.10 46.80
C GLY A 60 14.05 28.62 46.55
N GLN A 61 14.60 29.03 45.40
CA GLN A 61 15.98 29.50 45.12
C GLN A 61 17.20 28.65 45.54
N GLU A 62 18.00 28.23 44.56
CA GLU A 62 19.38 28.71 44.39
C GLU A 62 20.01 28.23 43.06
N ASP A 63 20.76 29.12 42.44
CA ASP A 63 21.38 29.04 41.12
C ASP A 63 22.35 27.86 40.94
N ARG A 64 22.13 26.98 39.94
CA ARG A 64 23.16 26.37 39.07
C ARG A 64 22.54 25.84 37.77
N ALA A 65 22.41 26.69 36.75
CA ALA A 65 22.14 26.22 35.39
C ALA A 65 23.42 25.55 34.82
N ILE A 66 23.61 24.27 35.15
CA ILE A 66 24.55 23.41 34.40
C ILE A 66 23.90 23.14 33.04
N PHE A 67 24.29 23.94 32.03
CA PHE A 67 24.06 23.61 30.63
C PHE A 67 24.79 22.30 30.32
N GLY A 68 24.08 21.18 30.48
CA GLY A 68 24.52 19.86 30.02
C GLY A 68 24.56 19.82 28.48
N ILE A 69 25.57 20.45 27.88
CA ILE A 69 25.92 20.21 26.49
C ILE A 69 26.69 18.89 26.48
N THR A 70 25.99 17.80 26.24
CA THR A 70 26.61 16.48 26.06
C THR A 70 27.66 16.54 24.94
N GLY A 71 28.82 15.90 25.12
CA GLY A 71 29.93 15.94 24.16
C GLY A 71 29.57 15.47 22.74
N THR A 72 28.47 14.73 22.58
CA THR A 72 27.87 14.39 21.28
C THR A 72 27.31 15.60 20.55
N LYS A 73 26.61 16.52 21.23
CA LYS A 73 26.09 17.77 20.64
C LYS A 73 27.22 18.71 20.18
N ILE A 74 28.34 18.75 20.91
CA ILE A 74 29.52 19.56 20.54
C ILE A 74 30.24 18.95 19.32
N LYS A 75 30.39 17.62 19.27
CA LYS A 75 30.96 16.92 18.11
C LYS A 75 30.11 17.08 16.85
N ASP A 76 28.79 16.97 16.98
CA ASP A 76 27.85 17.16 15.85
C ASP A 76 27.83 18.60 15.35
N PHE A 77 27.90 19.58 16.26
CA PHE A 77 28.00 20.99 15.90
C PHE A 77 29.33 21.31 15.21
N GLY A 78 30.45 20.77 15.72
CA GLY A 78 31.77 20.90 15.11
C GLY A 78 31.83 20.28 13.71
N ALA A 79 31.29 19.08 13.54
CA ALA A 79 31.21 18.40 12.24
C ALA A 79 30.37 19.18 11.22
N LYS A 80 29.19 19.69 11.62
CA LYS A 80 28.34 20.52 10.76
C LYS A 80 29.03 21.84 10.37
N LYS A 81 29.80 22.45 11.28
CA LYS A 81 30.54 23.69 10.99
C LYS A 81 31.72 23.45 10.03
N LEU A 82 32.44 22.35 10.21
CA LEU A 82 33.52 21.94 9.29
C LEU A 82 32.97 21.56 7.91
N GLN A 83 31.82 20.89 7.85
CA GLN A 83 31.14 20.59 6.60
C GLN A 83 30.77 21.88 5.85
N LYS A 84 30.13 22.85 6.52
CA LYS A 84 29.81 24.16 5.92
C LYS A 84 31.03 24.94 5.44
N LEU A 85 32.15 24.88 6.18
CA LEU A 85 33.40 25.52 5.76
C LEU A 85 34.00 24.82 4.53
N THR A 86 33.93 23.49 4.47
CA THR A 86 34.41 22.68 3.34
C THR A 86 33.57 22.97 2.09
N GLU A 87 32.25 23.00 2.23
CA GLU A 87 31.30 23.40 1.19
C GLU A 87 31.58 24.83 0.70
N GLY A 88 31.86 25.76 1.62
CA GLY A 88 32.22 27.15 1.31
C GLY A 88 33.54 27.32 0.56
N VAL A 89 34.54 26.47 0.82
CA VAL A 89 35.82 26.49 0.09
C VAL A 89 35.66 25.84 -1.30
N GLN A 90 34.93 24.73 -1.40
CA GLN A 90 34.66 24.06 -2.68
C GLN A 90 33.88 24.96 -3.64
N THR A 91 32.82 25.62 -3.15
CA THR A 91 32.03 26.59 -3.94
C THR A 91 32.87 27.77 -4.43
N LYS A 92 33.73 28.36 -3.59
CA LYS A 92 34.65 29.44 -4.03
C LYS A 92 35.66 28.97 -5.08
N ALA A 93 36.18 27.75 -4.97
CA ALA A 93 37.11 27.19 -5.94
C ALA A 93 36.43 26.93 -7.30
N GLN A 94 35.19 26.41 -7.29
CA GLN A 94 34.38 26.26 -8.50
C GLN A 94 34.08 27.62 -9.14
N GLN A 95 33.67 28.62 -8.35
CA GLN A 95 33.38 29.96 -8.83
C GLN A 95 34.59 30.57 -9.56
N ARG A 96 35.79 30.46 -8.98
CA ARG A 96 37.04 30.94 -9.60
C ARG A 96 37.36 30.26 -10.93
N LYS A 97 37.06 28.96 -11.07
CA LYS A 97 37.22 28.25 -12.36
C LYS A 97 36.28 28.84 -13.40
N VAL A 98 35.02 29.02 -13.05
CA VAL A 98 34.01 29.61 -13.94
C VAL A 98 34.40 31.03 -14.33
N ASP A 99 34.80 31.88 -13.39
CA ASP A 99 35.22 33.27 -13.66
C ASP A 99 36.42 33.32 -14.62
N ARG A 100 37.37 32.39 -14.48
CA ARG A 100 38.50 32.25 -15.39
C ARG A 100 38.04 31.91 -16.81
N TRP A 101 37.16 30.93 -16.97
CA TRP A 101 36.65 30.57 -18.30
C TRP A 101 35.87 31.71 -18.96
N ILE A 102 35.15 32.51 -18.18
CA ILE A 102 34.49 33.74 -18.65
C ILE A 102 35.53 34.76 -19.14
N ALA A 103 36.57 35.02 -18.35
CA ALA A 103 37.64 35.97 -18.71
C ALA A 103 38.41 35.53 -19.97
N GLU A 104 38.65 34.23 -20.12
CA GLU A 104 39.29 33.61 -21.29
C GLU A 104 38.35 33.49 -22.50
N ARG A 105 37.10 33.98 -22.41
CA ARG A 105 36.08 33.93 -23.47
C ARG A 105 35.86 32.52 -24.05
N LYS A 106 35.91 31.49 -23.19
CA LYS A 106 35.64 30.11 -23.62
C LYS A 106 34.19 29.95 -24.10
N THR A 107 33.95 28.99 -24.99
CA THR A 107 32.60 28.67 -25.49
C THR A 107 31.93 27.62 -24.61
N GLU A 108 30.59 27.53 -24.66
CA GLU A 108 29.82 26.52 -23.93
C GLU A 108 30.24 25.11 -24.37
N ASP A 109 30.46 24.91 -25.67
CA ASP A 109 30.92 23.66 -26.25
C ASP A 109 32.31 23.27 -25.76
N TRP A 110 33.23 24.24 -25.69
CA TRP A 110 34.58 23.99 -25.23
C TRP A 110 34.60 23.62 -23.74
N VAL A 111 33.87 24.33 -22.89
CA VAL A 111 33.80 24.00 -21.45
C VAL A 111 33.09 22.66 -21.23
N PHE A 112 32.07 22.34 -22.03
CA PHE A 112 31.38 21.06 -21.98
C PHE A 112 32.34 19.89 -22.23
N LYS A 113 33.15 19.99 -23.29
CA LYS A 113 34.17 19.00 -23.65
C LYS A 113 35.33 18.97 -22.67
N LEU A 114 35.78 20.14 -22.18
CA LEU A 114 36.81 20.22 -21.14
C LEU A 114 36.43 19.43 -19.88
N GLN A 115 35.15 19.48 -19.51
CA GLN A 115 34.62 18.73 -18.37
C GLN A 115 34.27 17.27 -18.68
N GLN A 116 34.55 16.80 -19.91
CA GLN A 116 34.24 15.44 -20.37
C GLN A 116 32.76 15.10 -20.21
N LEU A 117 31.87 16.09 -20.26
CA LEU A 117 30.41 15.86 -20.16
C LEU A 117 29.88 15.07 -21.35
N ASP A 118 30.62 15.06 -22.46
CA ASP A 118 30.35 14.26 -23.64
C ASP A 118 30.65 12.77 -23.47
N GLU A 119 31.46 12.40 -22.47
CA GLU A 119 31.84 11.02 -22.15
C GLU A 119 30.92 10.40 -21.08
N GLU A 120 30.10 11.20 -20.39
CA GLU A 120 29.21 10.73 -19.30
C GLU A 120 28.02 9.88 -19.79
N GLY A 121 27.77 9.81 -21.10
CA GLY A 121 26.70 9.02 -21.69
C GLY A 121 25.31 9.35 -21.11
N THR A 122 24.55 8.32 -20.74
CA THR A 122 23.20 8.47 -20.16
C THR A 122 23.21 8.95 -18.71
N ASN A 123 24.39 9.04 -18.07
CA ASN A 123 24.53 9.51 -16.68
C ASN A 123 24.82 11.01 -16.57
N ILE A 124 24.93 11.74 -17.69
CA ILE A 124 25.26 13.18 -17.70
C ILE A 124 24.38 14.01 -16.75
N LEU A 125 23.08 13.70 -16.64
CA LEU A 125 22.15 14.46 -15.78
C LEU A 125 22.42 14.28 -14.29
N LYS A 126 23.15 13.22 -13.92
CA LYS A 126 23.60 12.94 -12.56
C LYS A 126 25.03 13.42 -12.31
N SER A 127 25.73 13.87 -13.36
CA SER A 127 27.13 14.27 -13.24
C SER A 127 27.24 15.56 -12.42
N PRO A 128 28.03 15.58 -11.33
CA PRO A 128 28.25 16.80 -10.56
C PRO A 128 29.01 17.87 -11.36
N LYS A 129 29.63 17.51 -12.48
CA LYS A 129 30.28 18.44 -13.41
C LYS A 129 29.26 19.26 -14.20
N LEU A 130 28.05 18.72 -14.40
CA LEU A 130 27.00 19.38 -15.18
C LEU A 130 26.59 20.70 -14.53
N SER A 131 26.43 20.75 -13.20
CA SER A 131 26.08 21.98 -12.49
C SER A 131 27.12 23.09 -12.71
N THR A 132 28.41 22.75 -12.68
CA THR A 132 29.49 23.72 -12.93
C THR A 132 29.45 24.25 -14.36
N TRP A 133 29.11 23.42 -15.34
CA TRP A 133 28.89 23.87 -16.71
C TRP A 133 27.64 24.75 -16.84
N MET A 134 26.53 24.39 -16.19
CA MET A 134 25.30 25.19 -16.21
C MET A 134 25.52 26.58 -15.60
N ASP A 135 26.24 26.69 -14.48
CA ASP A 135 26.61 27.97 -13.86
C ASP A 135 27.44 28.85 -14.80
N PHE A 136 28.35 28.24 -15.57
CA PHE A 136 29.12 28.94 -16.59
C PHE A 136 28.21 29.50 -17.69
N VAL A 137 27.24 28.73 -18.19
CA VAL A 137 26.29 29.20 -19.21
C VAL A 137 25.39 30.31 -18.67
N ILE A 138 24.89 30.18 -17.44
CA ILE A 138 24.06 31.19 -16.77
C ILE A 138 24.81 32.52 -16.64
N LYS A 139 26.08 32.50 -16.21
CA LYS A 139 26.90 33.73 -16.11
C LYS A 139 27.14 34.42 -17.45
N ARG A 140 27.00 33.70 -18.56
CA ARG A 140 27.05 34.28 -19.91
C ARG A 140 25.70 34.88 -20.35
N GLY A 141 24.68 34.85 -19.50
CA GLY A 141 23.34 35.35 -19.80
C GLY A 141 22.55 34.46 -20.76
N LYS A 142 22.86 33.16 -20.80
CA LYS A 142 22.20 32.16 -21.66
C LYS A 142 21.45 31.14 -20.82
N ASP A 143 20.44 30.49 -21.40
CA ASP A 143 19.73 29.39 -20.75
C ASP A 143 20.52 28.07 -20.90
N PRO A 144 21.05 27.49 -19.79
CA PRO A 144 21.76 26.21 -19.86
C PRO A 144 20.90 25.04 -20.33
N TYR A 145 19.59 25.07 -20.08
CA TYR A 145 18.70 23.97 -20.41
C TYR A 145 18.45 23.86 -21.91
N ASP A 146 18.32 25.00 -22.62
CA ASP A 146 18.19 25.02 -24.08
C ASP A 146 19.45 24.44 -24.76
N PHE A 147 20.63 24.85 -24.30
CA PHE A 147 21.91 24.32 -24.80
C PHE A 147 22.06 22.83 -24.51
N LEU A 148 21.72 22.40 -23.30
CA LEU A 148 21.79 21.00 -22.90
C LEU A 148 20.83 20.15 -23.73
N LEU A 149 19.58 20.57 -23.89
CA LEU A 149 18.58 19.86 -24.70
C LEU A 149 19.03 19.76 -26.17
N PHE A 150 19.55 20.84 -26.75
CA PHE A 150 20.08 20.85 -28.11
C PHE A 150 21.22 19.82 -28.28
N LYS A 151 22.13 19.75 -27.30
CA LYS A 151 23.22 18.77 -27.31
C LYS A 151 22.72 17.33 -27.18
N LEU A 152 21.76 17.08 -26.30
CA LEU A 152 21.23 15.73 -26.06
C LEU A 152 20.46 15.21 -27.29
N ARG A 153 19.63 16.05 -27.92
CA ARG A 153 18.88 15.69 -29.16
C ARG A 153 19.77 15.39 -30.36
N ARG A 154 21.03 15.83 -30.36
CA ARG A 154 22.01 15.50 -31.40
C ARG A 154 22.68 14.15 -31.17
N ARG A 155 22.57 13.58 -29.97
CA ARG A 155 23.19 12.29 -29.61
C ARG A 155 22.20 11.15 -29.46
N TYR A 156 21.00 11.47 -29.00
CA TYR A 156 19.98 10.49 -28.66
C TYR A 156 18.76 10.73 -29.52
N ASP A 157 18.18 9.63 -30.01
CA ASP A 157 16.86 9.66 -30.66
C ASP A 157 15.78 10.05 -29.65
N ASN A 158 14.58 10.37 -30.14
CA ASN A 158 13.50 10.88 -29.28
C ASN A 158 13.09 9.89 -28.18
N ASP A 159 13.01 8.60 -28.47
CA ASP A 159 12.68 7.54 -27.51
C ASP A 159 13.80 7.33 -26.48
N GLU A 160 15.06 7.31 -26.92
CA GLU A 160 16.21 7.17 -26.04
C GLU A 160 16.34 8.35 -25.08
N LEU A 161 16.18 9.57 -25.58
CA LEU A 161 16.18 10.78 -24.78
C LEU A 161 15.03 10.79 -23.78
N ALA A 162 13.81 10.44 -24.20
CA ALA A 162 12.67 10.35 -23.29
C ALA A 162 12.92 9.31 -22.19
N LYS A 163 13.45 8.14 -22.53
CA LYS A 163 13.78 7.09 -21.56
C LYS A 163 14.83 7.56 -20.57
N MET A 164 15.87 8.22 -21.04
CA MET A 164 16.91 8.83 -20.21
C MET A 164 16.34 9.85 -19.23
N LEU A 165 15.42 10.72 -19.68
CA LEU A 165 14.76 11.71 -18.82
C LEU A 165 13.88 11.04 -17.77
N VAL A 166 13.03 10.07 -18.16
CA VAL A 166 12.16 9.34 -17.23
C VAL A 166 12.98 8.65 -16.14
N LEU A 167 14.04 7.93 -16.51
CA LEU A 167 14.91 7.27 -15.53
C LEU A 167 15.64 8.27 -14.63
N SER A 168 15.99 9.45 -15.14
CA SER A 168 16.67 10.50 -14.37
C SER A 168 15.74 11.22 -13.37
N LYS A 169 14.42 11.17 -13.57
CA LYS A 169 13.44 11.69 -12.60
C LYS A 169 13.34 10.84 -11.32
N ASN A 170 13.73 9.58 -11.41
CA ASN A 170 13.72 8.67 -10.25
C ASN A 170 14.90 8.96 -9.29
N ASP A 171 15.89 9.72 -9.71
CA ASP A 171 17.06 10.09 -8.91
C ASP A 171 16.94 11.53 -8.39
N ALA A 172 17.12 11.72 -7.08
CA ALA A 172 16.93 13.02 -6.44
C ALA A 172 17.92 14.09 -6.93
N SER A 173 19.11 13.71 -7.38
CA SER A 173 20.14 14.64 -7.85
C SER A 173 19.86 15.17 -9.26
N SER A 174 19.19 14.38 -10.11
CA SER A 174 18.92 14.72 -11.50
C SER A 174 17.46 15.09 -11.79
N ARG A 175 16.54 14.89 -10.84
CA ARG A 175 15.10 15.09 -11.03
C ARG A 175 14.73 16.45 -11.59
N ALA A 176 15.18 17.52 -10.97
CA ALA A 176 14.83 18.89 -11.39
C ALA A 176 15.31 19.19 -12.82
N ILE A 177 16.51 18.71 -13.18
CA ILE A 177 17.06 18.89 -14.53
C ILE A 177 16.25 18.08 -15.53
N ALA A 178 15.93 16.82 -15.22
CA ALA A 178 15.15 15.95 -16.08
C ALA A 178 13.72 16.47 -16.33
N GLU A 179 13.03 16.97 -15.30
CA GLU A 179 11.71 17.61 -15.41
C GLU A 179 11.74 18.86 -16.29
N LYS A 180 12.76 19.71 -16.12
CA LYS A 180 12.92 20.92 -16.93
C LYS A 180 13.20 20.58 -18.40
N LEU A 181 14.08 19.61 -18.66
CA LEU A 181 14.39 19.16 -20.02
C LEU A 181 13.20 18.49 -20.70
N GLU A 182 12.42 17.67 -20.00
CA GLU A 182 11.18 17.11 -20.54
C GLU A 182 10.18 18.23 -20.86
N THR A 183 10.00 19.20 -19.96
CA THR A 183 9.08 20.34 -20.18
C THR A 183 9.42 21.08 -21.47
N LEU A 184 10.70 21.40 -21.68
CA LEU A 184 11.21 22.04 -22.90
C LEU A 184 11.06 21.15 -24.13
N GLN A 185 11.26 19.83 -23.98
CA GLN A 185 11.02 18.86 -25.06
C GLN A 185 9.57 18.93 -25.54
N LEU A 186 8.61 18.87 -24.60
CA LEU A 186 7.18 18.94 -24.90
C LEU A 186 6.80 20.29 -25.52
N GLU A 187 7.32 21.41 -25.00
CA GLU A 187 7.13 22.75 -25.57
C GLU A 187 7.62 22.85 -27.01
N LYS A 188 8.78 22.27 -27.30
CA LYS A 188 9.31 22.27 -28.65
C LYS A 188 8.46 21.42 -29.59
N TRP A 189 7.97 20.25 -29.16
CA TRP A 189 7.05 19.46 -29.97
C TRP A 189 5.73 20.20 -30.25
N MET A 190 5.19 20.95 -29.28
CA MET A 190 4.02 21.79 -29.51
C MET A 190 4.31 22.93 -30.49
N LYS A 191 5.44 23.62 -30.34
CA LYS A 191 5.86 24.71 -31.25
C LYS A 191 6.09 24.22 -32.68
N ASP A 192 6.58 22.99 -32.82
CA ASP A 192 6.79 22.33 -34.12
C ASP A 192 5.51 21.62 -34.63
N GLU A 193 4.38 21.85 -33.97
CA GLU A 193 3.04 21.32 -34.31
C GLU A 193 3.02 19.80 -34.50
N LYS A 194 3.79 19.06 -33.68
CA LYS A 194 3.84 17.60 -33.77
C LYS A 194 2.49 16.99 -33.40
N SER A 195 1.97 16.11 -34.25
CA SER A 195 0.73 15.41 -33.94
C SER A 195 0.92 14.41 -32.80
N ILE A 196 -0.17 14.04 -32.13
CA ILE A 196 -0.15 13.02 -31.06
C ILE A 196 0.35 11.68 -31.59
N ILE A 197 0.01 11.35 -32.84
CA ILE A 197 0.45 10.12 -33.52
C ILE A 197 1.94 10.19 -33.84
N ASP A 198 2.45 11.35 -34.27
CA ASP A 198 3.89 11.51 -34.52
C ASP A 198 4.69 11.37 -33.24
N VAL A 199 4.25 11.99 -32.13
CA VAL A 199 4.93 11.83 -30.84
C VAL A 199 4.84 10.38 -30.34
N PHE A 200 3.72 9.70 -30.55
CA PHE A 200 3.60 8.27 -30.23
C PHE A 200 4.64 7.43 -31.00
N ARG A 201 4.84 7.72 -32.28
CA ARG A 201 5.85 7.07 -33.13
C ARG A 201 7.28 7.47 -32.79
N PHE A 202 7.53 8.74 -32.48
CA PHE A 202 8.84 9.21 -32.03
C PHE A 202 9.31 8.52 -30.76
N LEU A 203 8.38 8.13 -29.90
CA LEU A 203 8.63 7.36 -28.69
C LEU A 203 8.62 5.85 -28.91
N LYS A 204 8.49 5.39 -30.17
CA LYS A 204 8.41 3.98 -30.60
C LYS A 204 7.35 3.15 -29.87
N LEU A 205 6.30 3.80 -29.33
CA LEU A 205 5.23 3.11 -28.59
C LEU A 205 4.43 2.16 -29.49
N ASN A 206 4.40 2.40 -30.80
CA ASN A 206 3.77 1.52 -31.79
C ASN A 206 4.54 0.19 -32.02
N GLU A 207 5.77 0.07 -31.52
CA GLU A 207 6.63 -1.10 -31.70
C GLU A 207 6.65 -2.01 -30.45
N GLU A 208 6.08 -1.54 -29.34
CA GLU A 208 6.11 -2.22 -28.03
C GLU A 208 5.12 -3.39 -27.89
N GLY A 209 4.13 -3.49 -28.78
CA GLY A 209 3.12 -4.55 -28.72
C GLY A 209 2.47 -4.70 -27.33
N LEU A 210 2.56 -5.88 -26.72
CA LEU A 210 1.95 -6.17 -25.41
C LEU A 210 2.68 -5.51 -24.22
N THR A 211 3.91 -4.99 -24.40
CA THR A 211 4.66 -4.30 -23.32
C THR A 211 4.43 -2.80 -23.29
N LEU A 212 3.61 -2.26 -24.19
CA LEU A 212 3.36 -0.82 -24.32
C LEU A 212 3.02 -0.14 -23.00
N LEU A 213 2.09 -0.71 -22.21
CA LEU A 213 1.68 -0.12 -20.93
C LEU A 213 2.75 -0.19 -19.83
N LYS A 214 3.83 -0.94 -20.04
CA LYS A 214 5.02 -0.98 -19.16
C LYS A 214 6.16 -0.09 -19.68
N SER A 215 6.00 0.50 -20.87
CA SER A 215 7.06 1.32 -21.44
C SER A 215 7.20 2.61 -20.63
N PRO A 216 8.39 2.90 -20.05
CA PRO A 216 8.57 4.07 -19.19
C PRO A 216 8.35 5.38 -19.96
N VAL A 217 8.57 5.40 -21.28
CA VAL A 217 8.36 6.58 -22.12
C VAL A 217 6.88 6.88 -22.38
N LEU A 218 5.97 5.97 -22.04
CA LEU A 218 4.53 6.20 -22.14
C LEU A 218 4.10 7.39 -21.27
N SER A 219 4.75 7.63 -20.11
CA SER A 219 4.44 8.80 -19.29
C SER A 219 4.73 10.11 -20.02
N THR A 220 5.79 10.15 -20.83
CA THR A 220 6.13 11.34 -21.63
C THR A 220 5.07 11.59 -22.72
N TRP A 221 4.54 10.54 -23.33
CA TRP A 221 3.42 10.68 -24.28
C TRP A 221 2.14 11.17 -23.58
N VAL A 222 1.80 10.59 -22.42
CA VAL A 222 0.65 11.04 -21.61
C VAL A 222 0.78 12.53 -21.27
N SER A 223 1.94 12.96 -20.76
CA SER A 223 2.19 14.37 -20.45
C SER A 223 2.10 15.27 -21.67
N TYR A 224 2.51 14.80 -22.86
CA TYR A 224 2.34 15.57 -24.10
C TYR A 224 0.86 15.82 -24.42
N VAL A 225 0.05 14.76 -24.36
CA VAL A 225 -1.39 14.83 -24.67
C VAL A 225 -2.14 15.69 -23.65
N GLU A 226 -1.80 15.58 -22.36
CA GLU A 226 -2.35 16.44 -21.30
C GLU A 226 -1.97 17.91 -21.53
N LYS A 227 -0.73 18.19 -21.97
CA LYS A 227 -0.28 19.56 -22.30
C LYS A 227 -1.06 20.15 -23.47
N LEU A 228 -1.50 19.31 -24.40
CA LEU A 228 -2.44 19.65 -25.48
C LEU A 228 -3.91 19.74 -25.02
N LYS A 229 -4.19 19.59 -23.72
CA LYS A 229 -5.52 19.63 -23.10
C LYS A 229 -6.50 18.61 -23.69
N LYS A 230 -5.99 17.42 -24.01
CA LYS A 230 -6.78 16.27 -24.49
C LYS A 230 -6.71 15.13 -23.49
N ASP A 231 -7.64 14.18 -23.60
CA ASP A 231 -7.66 12.98 -22.76
C ASP A 231 -6.63 11.96 -23.27
N PRO A 232 -5.53 11.71 -22.54
CA PRO A 232 -4.52 10.73 -22.94
C PRO A 232 -5.05 9.29 -22.89
N TYR A 233 -5.95 8.97 -21.97
CA TYR A 233 -6.39 7.59 -21.72
C TYR A 233 -7.40 7.15 -22.78
N GLU A 234 -8.32 8.04 -23.18
CA GLU A 234 -9.23 7.76 -24.30
C GLU A 234 -8.46 7.58 -25.61
N LEU A 235 -7.47 8.45 -25.88
CA LEU A 235 -6.65 8.34 -27.08
C LEU A 235 -5.76 7.09 -27.08
N LEU A 236 -5.22 6.72 -25.91
CA LEU A 236 -4.43 5.50 -25.76
C LEU A 236 -5.29 4.25 -25.97
N PHE A 237 -6.51 4.24 -25.43
CA PHE A 237 -7.49 3.18 -25.64
C PHE A 237 -7.79 2.99 -27.13
N LEU A 238 -8.04 4.08 -27.87
CA LEU A 238 -8.26 4.05 -29.31
C LEU A 238 -7.01 3.58 -30.08
N ALA A 239 -5.82 4.04 -29.69
CA ALA A 239 -4.55 3.64 -30.32
C ALA A 239 -4.27 2.15 -30.12
N ILE A 240 -4.52 1.59 -28.94
CA ILE A 240 -4.36 0.15 -28.70
C ILE A 240 -5.40 -0.63 -29.50
N LYS A 241 -6.66 -0.19 -29.54
CA LYS A 241 -7.71 -0.86 -30.29
C LYS A 241 -7.43 -0.90 -31.81
N SER A 242 -6.80 0.13 -32.36
CA SER A 242 -6.44 0.16 -33.79
C SER A 242 -5.33 -0.82 -34.17
N THR A 243 -4.56 -1.33 -33.20
CA THR A 243 -3.56 -2.40 -33.45
C THR A 243 -4.20 -3.78 -33.69
N GLY A 244 -5.51 -3.91 -33.50
CA GLY A 244 -6.22 -5.20 -33.58
C GLY A 244 -6.11 -6.04 -32.30
N PHE A 245 -5.62 -5.46 -31.20
CA PHE A 245 -5.72 -6.10 -29.89
C PHE A 245 -7.18 -6.15 -29.45
N ASP A 246 -7.63 -7.37 -29.12
CA ASP A 246 -8.94 -7.60 -28.56
C ASP A 246 -9.00 -7.11 -27.10
N GLU A 247 -10.22 -7.10 -26.57
CA GLU A 247 -10.51 -6.65 -25.21
C GLU A 247 -9.75 -7.49 -24.15
N ALA A 248 -9.54 -8.78 -24.41
CA ALA A 248 -8.77 -9.68 -23.56
C ALA A 248 -7.29 -9.28 -23.50
N LYS A 249 -6.66 -9.01 -24.64
CA LYS A 249 -5.27 -8.53 -24.69
C LYS A 249 -5.13 -7.20 -23.98
N LEU A 250 -6.02 -6.23 -24.23
CA LEU A 250 -5.99 -4.94 -23.55
C LEU A 250 -6.11 -5.09 -22.02
N ALA A 251 -7.07 -5.89 -21.55
CA ALA A 251 -7.24 -6.15 -20.12
C ALA A 251 -5.96 -6.79 -19.53
N LYS A 252 -5.35 -7.77 -20.21
CA LYS A 252 -4.10 -8.39 -19.76
C LYS A 252 -2.93 -7.41 -19.72
N MET A 253 -2.81 -6.51 -20.69
CA MET A 253 -1.81 -5.45 -20.69
C MET A 253 -2.01 -4.52 -19.48
N ILE A 254 -3.25 -4.10 -19.21
CA ILE A 254 -3.60 -3.26 -18.07
C ILE A 254 -3.26 -3.98 -16.76
N GLY A 255 -3.81 -5.18 -16.56
CA GLY A 255 -3.60 -5.98 -15.36
C GLY A 255 -2.12 -6.23 -15.05
N SER A 256 -1.33 -6.54 -16.08
CA SER A 256 0.11 -6.79 -15.93
C SER A 256 0.92 -5.53 -15.60
N ALA A 257 0.41 -4.34 -15.95
CA ALA A 257 1.08 -3.05 -15.74
C ALA A 257 0.64 -2.34 -14.45
N LYS A 258 -0.40 -2.82 -13.75
CA LYS A 258 -0.91 -2.21 -12.50
C LYS A 258 0.11 -2.16 -11.36
N ASP A 259 1.09 -3.06 -11.39
CA ASP A 259 2.18 -3.14 -10.41
C ASP A 259 3.53 -2.67 -11.00
N ASP A 260 3.54 -2.07 -12.19
CA ASP A 260 4.76 -1.52 -12.78
C ASP A 260 5.23 -0.28 -12.03
N THR A 261 6.54 -0.21 -11.76
CA THR A 261 7.14 0.88 -10.96
C THR A 261 6.98 2.27 -11.56
N ASN A 262 6.90 2.39 -12.89
CA ASN A 262 6.85 3.68 -13.59
C ASN A 262 5.45 3.98 -14.12
N THR A 263 4.69 2.95 -14.52
CA THR A 263 3.44 3.14 -15.28
C THR A 263 2.17 2.63 -14.57
N ALA A 264 2.26 2.17 -13.32
CA ALA A 264 1.09 1.73 -12.54
C ALA A 264 -0.06 2.75 -12.53
N PHE A 265 0.24 4.05 -12.47
CA PHE A 265 -0.80 5.08 -12.48
C PHE A 265 -1.56 5.14 -13.82
N ILE A 266 -0.86 4.93 -14.95
CA ILE A 266 -1.45 4.91 -16.30
C ILE A 266 -2.33 3.68 -16.42
N ALA A 267 -1.83 2.51 -15.98
CA ALA A 267 -2.60 1.27 -15.99
C ALA A 267 -3.90 1.39 -15.17
N LYS A 268 -3.84 2.01 -13.99
CA LYS A 268 -5.04 2.26 -13.15
C LYS A 268 -6.04 3.19 -13.83
N LYS A 269 -5.59 4.27 -14.49
CA LYS A 269 -6.46 5.17 -15.26
C LYS A 269 -7.09 4.48 -16.47
N MET A 270 -6.34 3.63 -17.16
CA MET A 270 -6.86 2.79 -18.24
C MET A 270 -7.89 1.77 -17.74
N GLU A 271 -7.66 1.16 -16.58
CA GLU A 271 -8.63 0.27 -15.92
C GLU A 271 -9.92 1.04 -15.58
N GLU A 272 -9.82 2.19 -14.91
CA GLU A 272 -10.97 3.04 -14.56
C GLU A 272 -11.83 3.36 -15.79
N LEU A 273 -11.21 3.80 -16.88
CA LEU A 273 -11.88 4.10 -18.15
C LEU A 273 -12.56 2.85 -18.74
N GLN A 274 -11.88 1.70 -18.73
CA GLN A 274 -12.44 0.46 -19.24
C GLN A 274 -13.66 0.00 -18.42
N LEU A 275 -13.57 0.10 -17.08
CA LEU A 275 -14.69 -0.18 -16.17
C LEU A 275 -15.89 0.75 -16.45
N GLU A 276 -15.65 2.04 -16.68
CA GLU A 276 -16.71 2.99 -17.03
C GLU A 276 -17.39 2.62 -18.35
N LYS A 277 -16.62 2.32 -19.39
CA LYS A 277 -17.17 1.88 -20.68
C LYS A 277 -18.03 0.61 -20.52
N TRP A 278 -17.64 -0.34 -19.68
CA TRP A 278 -18.44 -1.54 -19.41
C TRP A 278 -19.71 -1.27 -18.62
N VAL A 279 -19.66 -0.32 -17.67
CA VAL A 279 -20.86 0.09 -16.91
C VAL A 279 -21.83 0.82 -17.83
N THR A 280 -21.35 1.76 -18.65
CA THR A 280 -22.19 2.49 -19.61
C THR A 280 -22.79 1.57 -20.68
N ALA A 281 -22.06 0.53 -21.07
CA ALA A 281 -22.55 -0.49 -22.00
C ALA A 281 -23.45 -1.55 -21.33
N GLU A 282 -23.73 -1.44 -20.03
CA GLU A 282 -24.56 -2.37 -19.25
C GLU A 282 -24.15 -3.85 -19.43
N LYS A 283 -22.84 -4.12 -19.55
CA LYS A 283 -22.34 -5.49 -19.70
C LYS A 283 -22.71 -6.33 -18.46
N SER A 284 -22.96 -7.63 -18.64
CA SER A 284 -23.09 -8.54 -17.49
C SER A 284 -21.70 -8.91 -16.94
N GLY A 285 -21.64 -9.35 -15.68
CA GLY A 285 -20.42 -9.91 -15.11
C GLY A 285 -19.87 -11.09 -15.89
N ASP A 286 -20.75 -11.94 -16.43
CA ASP A 286 -20.39 -13.09 -17.28
C ASP A 286 -19.80 -12.65 -18.63
N ASP A 287 -20.38 -11.63 -19.27
CA ASP A 287 -19.85 -11.07 -20.51
C ASP A 287 -18.47 -10.47 -20.29
N VAL A 288 -18.27 -9.70 -19.23
CA VAL A 288 -16.95 -9.14 -18.91
C VAL A 288 -15.95 -10.25 -18.61
N PHE A 289 -16.35 -11.28 -17.83
CA PHE A 289 -15.51 -12.44 -17.52
C PHE A 289 -14.97 -13.12 -18.80
N LYS A 290 -15.85 -13.36 -19.78
CA LYS A 290 -15.49 -13.93 -21.09
C LYS A 290 -14.67 -12.96 -21.94
N ASN A 291 -15.06 -11.69 -22.00
CA ASN A 291 -14.40 -10.68 -22.84
C ASN A 291 -12.96 -10.41 -22.43
N ILE A 292 -12.63 -10.53 -21.14
CA ILE A 292 -11.26 -10.39 -20.65
C ILE A 292 -10.48 -11.72 -20.65
N GLY A 293 -11.12 -12.82 -21.04
CA GLY A 293 -10.52 -14.14 -21.23
C GLY A 293 -10.32 -14.96 -19.97
N LEU A 294 -11.01 -14.66 -18.85
CA LEU A 294 -10.91 -15.46 -17.62
C LEU A 294 -11.50 -16.87 -17.78
N ASP A 295 -12.42 -17.06 -18.73
CA ASP A 295 -13.01 -18.35 -19.08
C ASP A 295 -11.99 -19.37 -19.61
N LYS A 296 -10.84 -18.89 -20.08
CA LYS A 296 -9.75 -19.71 -20.62
C LYS A 296 -8.66 -20.04 -19.60
N GLU A 297 -8.73 -19.46 -18.39
CA GLU A 297 -7.68 -19.61 -17.37
C GLU A 297 -7.88 -20.85 -16.47
N GLY A 298 -9.06 -21.46 -16.50
CA GLY A 298 -9.36 -22.67 -15.74
C GLY A 298 -9.13 -22.50 -14.24
N ASP A 299 -8.42 -23.45 -13.62
CA ASP A 299 -8.13 -23.42 -12.19
C ASP A 299 -7.04 -22.41 -11.76
N LYS A 300 -6.43 -21.70 -12.71
CA LYS A 300 -5.45 -20.61 -12.48
C LYS A 300 -6.05 -19.22 -12.57
N LEU A 301 -7.37 -19.08 -12.73
CA LEU A 301 -8.01 -17.79 -12.93
C LEU A 301 -7.66 -16.76 -11.84
N PHE A 302 -7.44 -17.20 -10.60
CA PHE A 302 -7.12 -16.33 -9.46
C PHE A 302 -5.70 -15.75 -9.54
N GLU A 303 -4.79 -16.42 -10.27
CA GLU A 303 -3.44 -15.96 -10.56
C GLU A 303 -3.40 -15.03 -11.78
N SER A 304 -4.53 -14.91 -12.51
CA SER A 304 -4.60 -14.11 -13.72
C SER A 304 -4.47 -12.62 -13.41
N PRO A 305 -3.67 -11.86 -14.18
CA PRO A 305 -3.50 -10.42 -13.96
C PRO A 305 -4.80 -9.63 -14.13
N VAL A 306 -5.82 -10.21 -14.79
CA VAL A 306 -7.14 -9.58 -15.01
C VAL A 306 -8.19 -9.98 -13.98
N TRP A 307 -7.88 -10.89 -13.04
CA TRP A 307 -8.78 -11.29 -11.96
C TRP A 307 -9.26 -10.08 -11.16
N SER A 308 -8.31 -9.25 -10.72
CA SER A 308 -8.61 -8.04 -9.93
C SER A 308 -9.49 -7.05 -10.68
N THR A 309 -9.37 -6.98 -12.01
CA THR A 309 -10.18 -6.11 -12.86
C THR A 309 -11.63 -6.56 -12.92
N TRP A 310 -11.88 -7.87 -13.04
CA TRP A 310 -13.24 -8.41 -12.99
C TRP A 310 -13.90 -8.21 -11.63
N VAL A 311 -13.17 -8.44 -10.54
CA VAL A 311 -13.64 -8.17 -9.18
C VAL A 311 -13.99 -6.68 -9.01
N ALA A 312 -13.14 -5.78 -9.49
CA ALA A 312 -13.40 -4.34 -9.45
C ALA A 312 -14.65 -3.95 -10.25
N TYR A 313 -14.86 -4.60 -11.40
CA TYR A 313 -16.05 -4.40 -12.22
C TYR A 313 -17.34 -4.79 -11.48
N LEU A 314 -17.42 -6.01 -10.94
CA LEU A 314 -18.58 -6.47 -10.20
C LEU A 314 -18.88 -5.60 -8.97
N ASN A 315 -17.85 -5.14 -8.27
CA ASN A 315 -18.01 -4.22 -7.13
C ASN A 315 -18.47 -2.82 -7.54
N LYS A 316 -18.23 -2.40 -8.78
CA LYS A 316 -18.69 -1.13 -9.33
C LYS A 316 -20.16 -1.19 -9.73
N GLN A 317 -20.67 -2.38 -10.06
CA GLN A 317 -22.09 -2.60 -10.33
C GLN A 317 -22.92 -2.51 -9.04
N ARG A 318 -24.19 -2.09 -9.18
CA ARG A 318 -25.15 -2.08 -8.07
C ARG A 318 -25.67 -3.51 -7.86
N GLY A 319 -25.21 -4.21 -6.83
CA GLY A 319 -25.70 -5.55 -6.53
C GLY A 319 -24.83 -6.31 -5.53
N ASN A 320 -25.21 -7.57 -5.27
CA ASN A 320 -24.40 -8.47 -4.47
C ASN A 320 -23.31 -9.11 -5.35
N SER A 321 -22.18 -8.42 -5.49
CA SER A 321 -21.05 -8.86 -6.33
C SER A 321 -20.57 -10.28 -6.04
N HIS A 322 -20.71 -10.76 -4.80
CA HIS A 322 -20.27 -12.10 -4.42
C HIS A 322 -21.20 -13.20 -4.96
N GLU A 323 -22.51 -12.94 -5.02
CA GLU A 323 -23.49 -13.89 -5.58
C GLU A 323 -23.33 -14.02 -7.09
N GLU A 324 -23.14 -12.91 -7.79
CA GLU A 324 -22.86 -12.93 -9.23
C GLU A 324 -21.51 -13.60 -9.51
N MET A 325 -20.48 -13.25 -8.75
CA MET A 325 -19.17 -13.89 -8.84
C MET A 325 -19.26 -15.40 -8.67
N PHE A 326 -19.98 -15.87 -7.65
CA PHE A 326 -20.21 -17.29 -7.45
C PHE A 326 -20.96 -17.93 -8.62
N SER A 327 -22.07 -17.31 -9.08
CA SER A 327 -22.87 -17.83 -10.18
C SER A 327 -22.03 -18.02 -11.45
N VAL A 328 -21.26 -17.00 -11.84
CA VAL A 328 -20.38 -17.04 -13.01
C VAL A 328 -19.31 -18.13 -12.84
N LEU A 329 -18.60 -18.14 -11.71
CA LEU A 329 -17.52 -19.11 -11.49
C LEU A 329 -18.03 -20.56 -11.45
N ARG A 330 -19.17 -20.81 -10.79
CA ARG A 330 -19.79 -22.15 -10.72
C ARG A 330 -20.20 -22.61 -12.11
N ASN A 331 -20.84 -21.74 -12.89
CA ASN A 331 -21.27 -22.07 -14.25
C ASN A 331 -20.10 -22.37 -15.18
N ARG A 332 -18.95 -21.69 -15.00
CA ARG A 332 -17.78 -21.82 -15.88
C ARG A 332 -16.85 -22.98 -15.50
N LEU A 333 -16.68 -23.24 -14.21
CA LEU A 333 -15.71 -24.23 -13.71
C LEU A 333 -16.36 -25.54 -13.22
N GLY A 334 -17.66 -25.50 -12.92
CA GLY A 334 -18.32 -26.54 -12.15
C GLY A 334 -17.85 -26.58 -10.69
N ASP A 335 -18.56 -27.34 -9.85
CA ASP A 335 -18.30 -27.40 -8.41
C ASP A 335 -16.89 -27.92 -8.08
N VAL A 336 -16.42 -28.94 -8.82
CA VAL A 336 -15.07 -29.52 -8.63
C VAL A 336 -13.98 -28.55 -9.06
N GLY A 337 -14.12 -27.91 -10.22
CA GLY A 337 -13.14 -26.95 -10.73
C GLY A 337 -13.02 -25.72 -9.82
N LEU A 338 -14.17 -25.22 -9.34
CA LEU A 338 -14.22 -24.12 -8.38
C LEU A 338 -13.56 -24.48 -7.05
N THR A 339 -13.80 -25.69 -6.53
CA THR A 339 -13.13 -26.18 -5.30
C THR A 339 -11.62 -26.25 -5.47
N ASN A 340 -11.13 -26.76 -6.60
CA ASN A 340 -9.69 -26.83 -6.89
C ASN A 340 -9.06 -25.43 -7.01
N ALA A 341 -9.76 -24.51 -7.68
CA ALA A 341 -9.30 -23.13 -7.80
C ALA A 341 -9.18 -22.46 -6.41
N PHE A 342 -10.12 -22.71 -5.49
CA PHE A 342 -10.02 -22.21 -4.11
C PHE A 342 -8.89 -22.85 -3.31
N ALA A 343 -8.67 -24.16 -3.48
CA ALA A 343 -7.56 -24.84 -2.82
C ALA A 343 -6.21 -24.22 -3.22
N ARG A 344 -6.06 -23.86 -4.51
CA ARG A 344 -4.89 -23.11 -5.02
C ARG A 344 -4.81 -21.70 -4.45
N ALA A 345 -5.91 -20.94 -4.49
CA ALA A 345 -5.99 -19.59 -3.93
C ALA A 345 -5.64 -19.52 -2.44
N LYS A 346 -6.00 -20.54 -1.65
CA LYS A 346 -5.63 -20.62 -0.23
C LYS A 346 -4.13 -20.83 -0.04
N GLY A 347 -3.44 -21.43 -1.01
CA GLY A 347 -1.99 -21.61 -1.05
C GLY A 347 -1.21 -20.43 -1.67
N ASP A 348 -1.89 -19.47 -2.31
CA ASP A 348 -1.29 -18.25 -2.90
C ASP A 348 -0.72 -17.34 -1.79
N ASP A 349 0.19 -16.41 -2.09
CA ASP A 349 0.65 -15.38 -1.15
C ASP A 349 -0.30 -14.16 -1.12
N SER A 350 -1.15 -14.00 -2.12
CA SER A 350 -2.11 -12.89 -2.22
C SER A 350 -3.20 -12.94 -1.14
N LYS A 351 -3.19 -11.95 -0.23
CA LYS A 351 -4.22 -11.78 0.80
C LYS A 351 -5.61 -11.55 0.20
N LEU A 352 -5.71 -10.74 -0.87
CA LEU A 352 -6.98 -10.45 -1.54
C LEU A 352 -7.60 -11.74 -2.09
N THR A 353 -6.77 -12.59 -2.71
CA THR A 353 -7.22 -13.85 -3.29
C THR A 353 -7.75 -14.79 -2.20
N LYS A 354 -7.05 -14.90 -1.06
CA LYS A 354 -7.51 -15.68 0.10
C LYS A 354 -8.83 -15.19 0.66
N ASP A 355 -8.97 -13.87 0.86
CA ASP A 355 -10.17 -13.27 1.44
C ASP A 355 -11.38 -13.48 0.52
N ILE A 356 -11.22 -13.32 -0.80
CA ILE A 356 -12.29 -13.58 -1.77
C ILE A 356 -12.65 -15.07 -1.81
N ALA A 357 -11.66 -15.96 -1.85
CA ALA A 357 -11.89 -17.40 -1.84
C ALA A 357 -12.68 -17.85 -0.60
N ALA A 358 -12.32 -17.35 0.59
CA ALA A 358 -13.03 -17.66 1.82
C ALA A 358 -14.49 -17.15 1.82
N LYS A 359 -14.73 -15.93 1.30
CA LYS A 359 -16.09 -15.38 1.18
C LYS A 359 -16.95 -16.17 0.19
N LEU A 360 -16.38 -16.49 -0.97
CA LEU A 360 -17.09 -17.27 -1.99
C LEU A 360 -17.41 -18.68 -1.48
N GLU A 361 -16.49 -19.33 -0.78
CA GLU A 361 -16.73 -20.65 -0.16
C GLU A 361 -17.94 -20.62 0.79
N MET A 362 -18.07 -19.57 1.61
CA MET A 362 -19.25 -19.37 2.46
C MET A 362 -20.53 -19.14 1.64
N ASP A 363 -20.45 -18.41 0.53
CA ASP A 363 -21.59 -18.22 -0.37
C ASP A 363 -22.02 -19.55 -1.02
N ILE A 364 -21.08 -20.44 -1.37
CA ILE A 364 -21.40 -21.80 -1.84
C ILE A 364 -22.20 -22.55 -0.79
N TRP A 365 -21.70 -22.58 0.45
CA TRP A 365 -22.35 -23.33 1.51
C TRP A 365 -23.79 -22.89 1.70
N ARG A 366 -24.01 -21.57 1.74
CA ARG A 366 -25.34 -20.98 1.87
C ARG A 366 -26.22 -21.32 0.67
N MET A 367 -25.72 -21.17 -0.55
CA MET A 367 -26.50 -21.38 -1.77
C MET A 367 -26.86 -22.86 -2.00
N ASN A 368 -26.06 -23.78 -1.46
CA ASN A 368 -26.40 -25.20 -1.41
C ASN A 368 -27.31 -25.56 -0.22
N GLY A 369 -27.79 -24.57 0.55
CA GLY A 369 -28.73 -24.76 1.65
C GLY A 369 -28.12 -25.26 2.95
N HIS A 370 -26.79 -25.25 3.09
CA HIS A 370 -26.16 -25.70 4.33
C HIS A 370 -26.48 -24.76 5.48
N THR A 371 -26.97 -25.31 6.58
CA THR A 371 -27.23 -24.56 7.80
C THR A 371 -25.93 -24.36 8.62
N SER A 372 -26.00 -23.50 9.64
CA SER A 372 -24.95 -23.40 10.66
C SER A 372 -24.60 -24.77 11.26
N ASP A 373 -25.60 -25.62 11.50
CA ASP A 373 -25.43 -26.93 12.12
C ASP A 373 -24.75 -27.92 11.16
N ASP A 374 -25.09 -27.85 9.86
CA ASP A 374 -24.43 -28.66 8.84
C ASP A 374 -22.95 -28.31 8.76
N LEU A 375 -22.62 -27.01 8.75
CA LEU A 375 -21.22 -26.58 8.73
C LEU A 375 -20.48 -26.93 10.02
N PHE A 376 -21.14 -26.86 11.17
CA PHE A 376 -20.57 -27.28 12.45
C PHE A 376 -20.13 -28.75 12.42
N LYS A 377 -20.95 -29.63 11.80
CA LYS A 377 -20.64 -31.05 11.59
C LYS A 377 -19.57 -31.26 10.50
N MET A 378 -19.67 -30.57 9.36
CA MET A 378 -18.69 -30.70 8.27
C MET A 378 -17.28 -30.30 8.71
N LEU A 379 -17.16 -29.28 9.56
CA LEU A 379 -15.89 -28.85 10.16
C LEU A 379 -15.46 -29.69 11.36
N LYS A 380 -16.20 -30.77 11.67
CA LYS A 380 -15.97 -31.70 12.79
C LYS A 380 -15.87 -31.00 14.14
N LEU A 381 -16.58 -29.89 14.33
CA LEU A 381 -16.55 -29.11 15.57
C LEU A 381 -17.31 -29.84 16.70
N ASN A 382 -18.32 -30.63 16.35
CA ASN A 382 -19.05 -31.52 17.26
C ASN A 382 -18.16 -32.61 17.89
N GLU A 383 -17.02 -32.96 17.27
CA GLU A 383 -16.08 -33.97 17.77
C GLU A 383 -15.01 -33.37 18.70
N LYS A 384 -14.95 -32.03 18.84
CA LYS A 384 -13.89 -31.34 19.60
C LYS A 384 -14.18 -31.19 21.09
N GLY A 385 -15.42 -31.41 21.51
CA GLY A 385 -15.87 -31.27 22.89
C GLY A 385 -15.49 -29.90 23.50
N ASP A 386 -14.94 -29.92 24.70
CA ASP A 386 -14.54 -28.71 25.44
C ASP A 386 -13.49 -27.85 24.74
N LYS A 387 -12.80 -28.37 23.72
CA LYS A 387 -11.75 -27.65 22.96
C LYS A 387 -12.25 -27.08 21.63
N VAL A 388 -13.57 -27.08 21.40
CA VAL A 388 -14.17 -26.61 20.14
C VAL A 388 -13.82 -25.17 19.83
N LEU A 389 -13.77 -24.31 20.86
CA LEU A 389 -13.51 -22.90 20.68
C LEU A 389 -12.09 -22.73 20.18
N GLU A 390 -11.09 -23.43 20.75
CA GLU A 390 -9.69 -23.38 20.34
C GLU A 390 -9.40 -24.01 18.95
N SER A 391 -10.40 -24.60 18.28
CA SER A 391 -10.21 -25.20 16.96
C SER A 391 -9.89 -24.15 15.89
N PRO A 392 -8.90 -24.37 15.01
CA PRO A 392 -8.59 -23.44 13.92
C PRO A 392 -9.75 -23.26 12.93
N THR A 393 -10.67 -24.23 12.83
CA THR A 393 -11.86 -24.16 11.98
C THR A 393 -13.07 -23.48 12.64
N PHE A 394 -12.99 -23.16 13.94
CA PHE A 394 -14.09 -22.53 14.67
C PHE A 394 -14.38 -21.12 14.14
N SER A 395 -13.34 -20.36 13.80
CA SER A 395 -13.47 -19.01 13.22
C SER A 395 -14.21 -19.04 11.87
N THR A 396 -13.98 -20.07 11.06
CA THR A 396 -14.71 -20.29 9.80
C THR A 396 -16.19 -20.52 10.04
N TRP A 397 -16.54 -21.36 11.02
CA TRP A 397 -17.94 -21.58 11.40
C TRP A 397 -18.61 -20.30 11.92
N ALA A 398 -17.95 -19.58 12.84
CA ALA A 398 -18.49 -18.35 13.40
C ALA A 398 -18.70 -17.27 12.32
N ALA A 399 -17.74 -17.13 11.39
CA ALA A 399 -17.89 -16.24 10.24
C ALA A 399 -19.06 -16.64 9.34
N TYR A 400 -19.29 -17.94 9.14
CA TYR A 400 -20.43 -18.42 8.38
C TYR A 400 -21.78 -18.12 9.05
N VAL A 401 -21.88 -18.24 10.38
CA VAL A 401 -23.10 -17.82 11.12
C VAL A 401 -23.39 -16.36 10.88
N LEU A 402 -22.38 -15.48 11.01
CA LEU A 402 -22.54 -14.04 10.74
C LEU A 402 -22.92 -13.75 9.29
N LYS A 403 -22.37 -14.52 8.34
CA LYS A 403 -22.75 -14.44 6.92
C LYS A 403 -24.22 -14.79 6.73
N LEU A 404 -24.74 -15.86 7.34
CA LEU A 404 -26.17 -16.20 7.29
C LEU A 404 -27.06 -15.10 7.88
N GLU A 405 -26.66 -14.49 8.99
CA GLU A 405 -27.40 -13.37 9.59
C GLU A 405 -27.45 -12.13 8.68
N SER A 406 -26.39 -11.87 7.90
CA SER A 406 -26.35 -10.73 6.98
C SER A 406 -27.44 -10.74 5.90
N TYR A 407 -28.04 -11.90 5.62
CA TYR A 407 -29.16 -12.06 4.67
C TYR A 407 -30.54 -11.99 5.33
N ARG A 408 -30.62 -11.93 6.66
CA ARG A 408 -31.91 -11.82 7.34
C ARG A 408 -32.41 -10.38 7.31
N LYS A 409 -33.72 -10.23 7.14
CA LYS A 409 -34.40 -8.92 7.23
C LYS A 409 -34.15 -8.22 8.58
N THR A 410 -34.07 -9.01 9.64
CA THR A 410 -33.76 -8.58 11.00
C THR A 410 -32.64 -9.47 11.53
N PRO A 411 -31.36 -9.10 11.33
CA PRO A 411 -30.22 -9.87 11.85
C PRO A 411 -30.29 -9.99 13.37
N ASP A 412 -30.02 -11.17 13.90
CA ASP A 412 -29.92 -11.38 15.35
C ASP A 412 -28.48 -11.13 15.81
N GLU A 413 -28.27 -10.06 16.57
CA GLU A 413 -26.96 -9.69 17.13
C GLU A 413 -26.33 -10.86 17.93
N PHE A 414 -27.15 -11.72 18.54
CA PHE A 414 -26.70 -12.80 19.40
C PHE A 414 -26.71 -14.17 18.70
N ALA A 415 -26.89 -14.23 17.38
CA ALA A 415 -27.05 -15.48 16.64
C ALA A 415 -25.93 -16.49 16.91
N THR A 416 -24.67 -16.05 16.87
CA THR A 416 -23.51 -16.94 17.14
C THR A 416 -23.60 -17.57 18.53
N ILE A 417 -24.00 -16.79 19.55
CA ILE A 417 -24.18 -17.31 20.91
C ILE A 417 -25.37 -18.28 20.96
N ARG A 418 -26.51 -17.94 20.34
CA ARG A 418 -27.67 -18.85 20.32
C ARG A 418 -27.38 -20.18 19.64
N GLN A 419 -26.63 -20.17 18.54
CA GLN A 419 -26.23 -21.42 17.88
C GLN A 419 -25.32 -22.26 18.79
N LEU A 420 -24.37 -21.63 19.49
CA LEU A 420 -23.55 -22.32 20.48
C LEU A 420 -24.39 -22.88 21.65
N GLU A 421 -25.36 -22.13 22.16
CA GLU A 421 -26.25 -22.57 23.23
C GLU A 421 -27.16 -23.73 22.78
N ARG A 422 -27.52 -23.83 21.50
CA ARG A 422 -28.22 -25.00 20.96
C ARG A 422 -27.37 -26.27 21.01
N HIS A 423 -26.06 -26.15 20.77
CA HIS A 423 -25.13 -27.27 20.83
C HIS A 423 -24.74 -27.64 22.26
N TYR A 424 -24.59 -26.64 23.13
CA TYR A 424 -23.94 -26.83 24.42
C TYR A 424 -24.79 -26.51 25.63
N ASP A 425 -25.96 -25.89 25.52
CA ASP A 425 -26.69 -25.23 26.61
C ASP A 425 -25.98 -23.98 27.17
N ASP A 426 -26.77 -23.06 27.75
CA ASP A 426 -26.31 -21.77 28.27
C ASP A 426 -25.21 -21.90 29.35
N ALA A 427 -25.39 -22.82 30.30
CA ALA A 427 -24.54 -22.93 31.49
C ALA A 427 -23.21 -23.62 31.17
N THR A 428 -23.24 -24.62 30.31
CA THR A 428 -22.06 -25.31 29.81
C THR A 428 -21.29 -24.41 28.85
N LEU A 429 -21.95 -23.69 27.93
CA LEU A 429 -21.26 -22.71 27.07
C LEU A 429 -20.54 -21.63 27.88
N ALA A 430 -21.18 -21.08 28.92
CA ALA A 430 -20.54 -20.08 29.78
C ALA A 430 -19.28 -20.61 30.47
N ARG A 431 -19.30 -21.87 30.93
CA ARG A 431 -18.12 -22.54 31.49
C ARG A 431 -17.05 -22.79 30.43
N MET A 432 -17.44 -23.22 29.23
CA MET A 432 -16.53 -23.44 28.11
C MET A 432 -15.81 -22.14 27.71
N LEU A 433 -16.53 -21.03 27.55
CA LEU A 433 -15.95 -19.72 27.22
C LEU A 433 -14.94 -19.27 28.28
N ALA A 434 -15.29 -19.34 29.57
CA ALA A 434 -14.39 -18.99 30.67
C ALA A 434 -13.14 -19.88 30.68
N ASN A 435 -13.31 -21.20 30.58
CA ASN A 435 -12.19 -22.15 30.61
C ASN A 435 -11.27 -21.97 29.41
N SER A 436 -11.82 -21.87 28.20
CA SER A 436 -11.08 -21.70 26.95
C SER A 436 -10.30 -20.39 26.93
N LYS A 437 -10.87 -19.29 27.46
CA LYS A 437 -10.17 -18.00 27.62
C LYS A 437 -8.90 -18.08 28.49
N ARG A 438 -8.84 -19.03 29.43
CA ARG A 438 -7.62 -19.29 30.23
C ARG A 438 -6.65 -20.22 29.52
N ARG A 439 -7.17 -21.24 28.83
CA ARG A 439 -6.37 -22.25 28.14
C ARG A 439 -5.77 -21.73 26.84
N ALA A 440 -6.36 -20.72 26.22
CA ALA A 440 -5.92 -20.18 24.94
C ALA A 440 -4.45 -19.75 24.98
N ASP A 441 -3.64 -20.37 24.12
CA ASP A 441 -2.19 -20.18 24.08
C ASP A 441 -1.78 -18.89 23.36
N THR A 442 -2.62 -18.37 22.46
CA THR A 442 -2.33 -17.16 21.68
C THR A 442 -3.19 -15.98 22.12
N ALA A 443 -2.64 -14.77 22.00
CA ALA A 443 -3.37 -13.53 22.27
C ALA A 443 -4.60 -13.37 21.36
N SER A 444 -4.51 -13.78 20.09
CA SER A 444 -5.62 -13.76 19.14
C SER A 444 -6.74 -14.69 19.58
N THR A 445 -6.42 -15.94 19.95
CA THR A 445 -7.41 -16.92 20.41
C THR A 445 -8.12 -16.44 21.67
N LYS A 446 -7.34 -15.90 22.61
CA LYS A 446 -7.87 -15.33 23.85
C LYS A 446 -8.78 -14.12 23.60
N GLY A 447 -8.45 -13.31 22.59
CA GLY A 447 -9.22 -12.14 22.16
C GLY A 447 -10.63 -12.52 21.73
N TYR A 448 -10.78 -13.33 20.67
CA TYR A 448 -12.13 -13.65 20.17
C TYR A 448 -12.98 -14.45 21.17
N ILE A 449 -12.37 -15.30 22.02
CA ILE A 449 -13.12 -15.99 23.08
C ILE A 449 -13.63 -14.98 24.12
N ALA A 450 -12.84 -13.95 24.42
CA ALA A 450 -13.28 -12.87 25.29
C ALA A 450 -14.45 -12.11 24.67
N ASP A 451 -14.41 -11.83 23.38
CA ASP A 451 -15.50 -11.16 22.64
C ASP A 451 -16.78 -12.00 22.65
N LEU A 452 -16.69 -13.32 22.46
CA LEU A 452 -17.85 -14.21 22.58
C LEU A 452 -18.41 -14.27 24.00
N GLN A 453 -17.55 -14.28 25.02
CA GLN A 453 -17.96 -14.22 26.42
C GLN A 453 -18.67 -12.88 26.73
N GLU A 454 -18.16 -11.78 26.20
CA GLU A 454 -18.77 -10.46 26.34
C GLU A 454 -20.10 -10.38 25.60
N LEU A 455 -20.21 -10.94 24.40
CA LEU A 455 -21.45 -11.03 23.64
C LEU A 455 -22.50 -11.88 24.37
N GLN A 456 -22.10 -13.00 24.99
CA GLN A 456 -22.98 -13.80 25.86
C GLN A 456 -23.49 -12.98 27.04
N PHE A 457 -22.62 -12.21 27.70
CA PHE A 457 -23.01 -11.37 28.82
C PHE A 457 -23.91 -10.20 28.40
N LYS A 458 -23.65 -9.60 27.24
CA LYS A 458 -24.51 -8.58 26.65
C LYS A 458 -25.89 -9.14 26.33
N LYS A 459 -25.97 -10.30 25.68
CA LYS A 459 -27.22 -11.03 25.43
C LYS A 459 -28.00 -11.21 26.73
N TRP A 460 -27.33 -11.73 27.75
CA TRP A 460 -27.92 -11.91 29.06
C TRP A 460 -28.49 -10.59 29.61
N VAL A 461 -27.79 -9.47 29.53
CA VAL A 461 -28.31 -8.18 30.02
C VAL A 461 -29.48 -7.67 29.19
N VAL A 462 -29.40 -7.72 27.86
CA VAL A 462 -30.46 -7.24 26.96
C VAL A 462 -31.75 -8.05 27.17
N GLU A 463 -31.65 -9.37 27.26
CA GLU A 463 -32.79 -10.25 27.52
C GLU A 463 -33.29 -10.21 28.97
N ARG A 464 -32.53 -9.59 29.89
CA ARG A 464 -32.87 -9.38 31.31
C ARG A 464 -33.67 -8.11 31.60
N THR A 465 -34.00 -7.29 30.61
CA THR A 465 -34.95 -6.16 30.80
C THR A 465 -36.38 -6.63 31.14
N SER A 466 -36.65 -7.94 31.21
CA SER A 466 -37.86 -8.54 31.78
C SER A 466 -37.70 -8.89 33.29
N PRO A 467 -38.57 -8.40 34.19
CA PRO A 467 -38.46 -8.55 35.66
C PRO A 467 -38.34 -10.00 36.20
N ASN A 468 -38.75 -11.00 35.41
CA ASN A 468 -38.78 -12.40 35.85
C ASN A 468 -37.41 -13.13 35.75
N VAL A 469 -36.39 -12.52 35.11
CA VAL A 469 -35.11 -13.20 34.85
C VAL A 469 -34.08 -13.01 35.99
N PHE A 470 -34.14 -11.93 36.76
CA PHE A 470 -33.31 -11.76 37.97
C PHE A 470 -33.60 -12.87 38.99
N ALA A 471 -34.87 -13.27 39.11
CA ALA A 471 -35.29 -14.43 39.89
C ALA A 471 -34.79 -15.77 39.29
N LEU A 472 -34.67 -15.89 37.97
CA LEU A 472 -34.12 -17.09 37.29
C LEU A 472 -32.60 -17.22 37.45
N LEU A 473 -31.84 -16.12 37.46
CA LEU A 473 -30.39 -16.12 37.72
C LEU A 473 -30.04 -16.53 39.16
N VAL A 474 -30.95 -16.25 40.08
CA VAL A 474 -30.85 -16.65 41.49
C VAL A 474 -31.40 -18.07 41.72
N ARG A 475 -32.43 -18.51 40.98
CA ARG A 475 -33.07 -19.84 41.15
C ARG A 475 -32.48 -20.99 40.35
N LYS A 476 -31.91 -20.75 39.16
CA LYS A 476 -31.25 -21.81 38.39
C LYS A 476 -29.76 -21.78 38.67
N LYS A 477 -29.16 -22.96 38.87
CA LYS A 477 -27.74 -23.26 39.12
C LYS A 477 -26.76 -22.78 38.00
N PHE A 478 -27.02 -21.66 37.32
CA PHE A 478 -26.20 -21.09 36.25
C PHE A 478 -24.79 -20.69 36.72
N LEU A 479 -24.65 -20.40 38.01
CA LEU A 479 -23.43 -19.87 38.62
C LEU A 479 -22.80 -20.91 39.56
N THR A 480 -22.64 -22.16 39.14
CA THR A 480 -21.80 -23.10 39.92
C THR A 480 -20.31 -22.86 39.69
N SER A 481 -19.93 -22.18 38.59
CA SER A 481 -18.56 -21.74 38.35
C SER A 481 -18.34 -20.34 38.92
N ASP A 482 -17.55 -20.25 40.00
CA ASP A 482 -17.16 -18.96 40.62
C ASP A 482 -16.42 -18.03 39.65
N ARG A 483 -15.86 -18.60 38.60
CA ARG A 483 -15.17 -17.86 37.57
C ARG A 483 -16.13 -17.11 36.65
N VAL A 484 -17.16 -17.80 36.15
CA VAL A 484 -18.20 -17.16 35.31
C VAL A 484 -18.87 -16.03 36.11
N LYS A 485 -19.14 -16.23 37.41
CA LYS A 485 -19.63 -15.17 38.30
C LYS A 485 -18.73 -13.94 38.32
N ARG A 486 -17.43 -14.16 38.49
CA ARG A 486 -16.44 -13.09 38.59
C ARG A 486 -16.37 -12.31 37.29
N ASP A 487 -16.19 -13.02 36.17
CA ASP A 487 -16.08 -12.42 34.84
C ASP A 487 -17.35 -11.62 34.50
N PHE A 488 -18.54 -12.15 34.84
CA PHE A 488 -19.81 -11.45 34.61
C PHE A 488 -19.97 -10.22 35.51
N ARG A 489 -19.58 -10.29 36.78
CA ARG A 489 -19.60 -9.13 37.68
C ARG A 489 -18.66 -8.03 37.19
N ASP A 490 -17.47 -8.40 36.71
CA ASP A 490 -16.50 -7.45 36.17
C ASP A 490 -16.99 -6.85 34.85
N PHE A 491 -17.71 -7.61 34.03
CA PHE A 491 -18.41 -7.08 32.86
C PHE A 491 -19.47 -6.03 33.23
N LEU A 492 -20.33 -6.32 34.22
CA LEU A 492 -21.34 -5.38 34.69
C LEU A 492 -20.72 -4.09 35.24
N LYS A 493 -19.69 -4.21 36.09
CA LYS A 493 -18.99 -3.03 36.65
C LYS A 493 -18.37 -2.14 35.57
N ARG A 494 -17.80 -2.74 34.52
CA ARG A 494 -17.19 -1.98 33.41
C ARG A 494 -18.20 -1.30 32.51
N ASN A 495 -19.45 -1.74 32.52
CA ASN A 495 -20.51 -1.24 31.64
C ASN A 495 -21.68 -0.61 32.41
N ALA A 496 -21.51 -0.28 33.70
CA ALA A 496 -22.56 0.24 34.56
C ALA A 496 -23.28 1.45 33.94
N ASP A 497 -22.51 2.42 33.44
CA ASP A 497 -23.04 3.66 32.83
C ASP A 497 -23.87 3.42 31.54
N LYS A 498 -23.61 2.31 30.82
CA LYS A 498 -24.34 1.95 29.59
C LYS A 498 -25.67 1.25 29.86
N PHE A 499 -25.85 0.69 31.05
CA PHE A 499 -27.06 -0.06 31.43
C PHE A 499 -27.98 0.70 32.38
N GLU A 500 -27.57 1.88 32.87
CA GLU A 500 -28.42 2.79 33.66
C GLU A 500 -29.22 3.80 32.79
N SER A 501 -28.96 3.85 31.48
CA SER A 501 -29.56 4.82 30.53
C SER A 501 -30.51 4.21 29.48
N SER A 502 -30.88 2.94 29.63
CA SER A 502 -31.87 2.20 28.81
C SER A 502 -32.96 1.65 29.71
#